data_AF-A0A966D951-F1
#
_entry.id   AF-A0A966D951-F1
#
_cell.length_a   1.000
_cell.length_b   1.000
_cell.length_c   1.000
_cell.angle_alpha   90.00
_cell.angle_beta   90.00
_cell.angle_gamma   90.00
#
_symmetry.space_group_name_H-M   'P 1'
#
loop_
_entity.id
_entity.type
_entity.pdbx_description
1 polymer ?
#
loop_
_entity_poly.entity_id
_entity_poly.type
_entity_poly.pdbx_seq_one_letter_code
_entity_poly.pdbx_strand_id
1 'polypeptide(L)'
;MKKAFKVARWEIKKTLTNKTFLISVLLTPLLFLAFALIPTILNQVESSRPFDLYVIDEIYLFDNFKNKLNSENINAIYSNLSFEKLSEDIKNN
;
A
#
# COMPACT_ATOMS: atom_id res chain seq x y z
N MET A 1 -26.26 -27.61 39.83
CA MET A 1 -25.99 -26.67 38.72
C MET A 1 -25.92 -25.19 39.11
N LYS A 2 -26.77 -24.66 40.01
CA LYS A 2 -26.76 -23.23 40.42
C LYS A 2 -25.41 -22.69 40.93
N LYS A 3 -24.60 -23.54 41.60
CA LYS A 3 -23.27 -23.15 42.09
C LYS A 3 -22.24 -22.94 40.97
N ALA A 4 -22.28 -23.75 39.92
CA ALA A 4 -21.36 -23.64 38.79
C ALA A 4 -21.52 -22.31 38.05
N PHE A 5 -22.76 -21.87 37.83
CA PHE A 5 -23.06 -20.56 37.22
C PHE A 5 -22.55 -19.38 38.06
N LYS A 6 -22.60 -19.49 39.40
CA LYS A 6 -22.08 -18.44 40.29
C LYS A 6 -20.56 -18.30 40.16
N VAL A 7 -19.86 -19.43 40.12
CA VAL A 7 -18.40 -19.46 39.96
C VAL A 7 -18.00 -18.94 38.59
N ALA A 8 -18.65 -19.42 37.52
CA ALA A 8 -18.39 -18.97 36.15
C ALA A 8 -18.58 -17.45 36.00
N ARG A 9 -19.65 -16.88 36.56
CA ARG A 9 -19.89 -15.43 36.53
C ARG A 9 -18.82 -14.64 37.28
N TRP A 10 -18.34 -15.16 38.42
CA TRP A 10 -17.26 -14.54 39.17
C TRP A 10 -15.95 -14.54 38.38
N GLU A 11 -15.64 -15.66 37.72
CA GLU A 11 -14.42 -15.85 36.97
C GLU A 11 -14.35 -14.96 35.72
N ILE A 12 -15.47 -14.87 34.98
CA ILE A 12 -15.61 -13.92 33.87
C ILE A 12 -15.42 -12.47 34.35
N LYS A 13 -16.06 -12.09 35.46
CA LYS A 13 -15.92 -10.73 36.00
C LYS A 13 -14.47 -10.43 36.37
N LYS A 14 -13.77 -11.37 37.01
CA LYS A 14 -12.35 -11.22 37.37
C LYS A 14 -11.48 -10.98 36.12
N THR A 15 -11.69 -11.76 35.06
CA THR A 15 -10.92 -11.63 33.80
C THR A 15 -11.23 -10.33 33.07
N LEU A 16 -12.51 -9.97 32.93
CA LEU A 16 -12.93 -8.73 32.26
C LEU A 16 -12.47 -7.45 32.98
N THR A 17 -12.18 -7.52 34.28
CA THR A 17 -11.70 -6.37 35.07
C THR A 17 -10.16 -6.28 35.06
N ASN A 18 -9.46 -7.27 34.51
CA ASN A 18 -8.00 -7.25 34.43
C ASN A 18 -7.55 -6.26 33.32
N LYS A 19 -6.70 -5.30 33.69
CA LYS A 19 -6.17 -4.28 32.78
C LYS A 19 -5.47 -4.92 31.57
N THR A 20 -4.63 -5.93 31.78
CA THR A 20 -3.90 -6.60 30.70
C THR A 20 -4.84 -7.29 29.73
N PHE A 21 -5.87 -7.98 30.24
CA PHE A 21 -6.89 -8.61 29.38
C PHE A 21 -7.61 -7.56 28.54
N LEU A 22 -8.10 -6.49 29.17
CA LEU A 22 -8.85 -5.43 28.49
C LEU A 22 -8.00 -4.70 27.45
N ILE A 23 -6.73 -4.43 27.77
CA ILE A 23 -5.75 -3.85 26.84
C ILE A 23 -5.54 -4.79 25.66
N SER A 24 -5.32 -6.09 25.88
CA SER A 24 -5.13 -7.04 24.77
C SER A 24 -6.35 -7.14 23.87
N VAL A 25 -7.56 -7.19 24.44
CA VAL A 25 -8.82 -7.27 23.70
C VAL A 25 -9.06 -6.03 22.84
N LEU A 26 -8.62 -4.84 23.28
CA LEU A 26 -8.73 -3.61 22.51
C LEU A 26 -7.56 -3.42 21.52
N LEU A 27 -6.36 -3.84 21.91
CA LEU A 27 -5.15 -3.68 21.10
C LEU A 27 -5.20 -4.54 19.85
N THR A 28 -5.77 -5.75 19.92
CA THR A 28 -5.93 -6.64 18.77
C THR A 28 -6.71 -5.97 17.61
N PRO A 29 -7.97 -5.51 17.78
CA PRO A 29 -8.68 -4.84 16.70
C PRO A 29 -8.02 -3.53 16.26
N LEU A 30 -7.36 -2.82 17.17
CA LEU A 30 -6.59 -1.61 16.81
C LEU A 30 -5.42 -1.95 15.88
N LEU A 31 -4.69 -3.03 16.16
CA LEU A 31 -3.62 -3.52 15.29
C LEU A 31 -4.16 -3.96 13.93
N PHE A 32 -5.29 -4.68 13.88
CA PHE A 32 -5.93 -5.02 12.61
C PHE A 32 -6.29 -3.79 11.79
N LEU A 33 -6.85 -2.76 12.44
CA LEU A 33 -7.17 -1.50 11.78
C LEU A 33 -5.90 -0.80 11.27
N ALA A 34 -4.84 -0.76 12.08
CA ALA A 34 -3.57 -0.20 11.67
C ALA A 34 -3.02 -0.91 10.42
N PHE A 35 -2.97 -2.25 10.42
CA PHE A 35 -2.49 -3.01 9.26
C PHE A 35 -3.39 -2.88 8.03
N ALA A 36 -4.69 -2.64 8.19
CA ALA A 36 -5.57 -2.36 7.06
C ALA A 36 -5.34 -0.96 6.45
N LEU A 37 -5.07 0.04 7.29
CA LEU A 37 -4.96 1.45 6.86
C LEU A 37 -3.56 1.83 6.41
N ILE A 38 -2.52 1.34 7.10
CA ILE A 38 -1.12 1.69 6.82
C ILE A 38 -0.76 1.50 5.33
N PRO A 39 -1.03 0.34 4.68
CA PRO A 39 -0.69 0.13 3.27
C PRO A 39 -1.41 1.11 2.33
N THR A 40 -2.65 1.46 2.66
CA THR A 40 -3.46 2.38 1.85
C THR A 40 -2.88 3.80 1.88
N ILE A 41 -2.41 4.24 3.05
CA ILE A 41 -1.77 5.55 3.22
C ILE A 41 -0.39 5.54 2.55
N LEU A 42 0.41 4.48 2.72
CA LEU A 42 1.70 4.35 2.05
C LEU A 42 1.52 4.37 0.53
N ASN A 43 0.59 3.60 -0.02
CA ASN A 43 0.33 3.57 -1.46
C ASN A 43 -0.03 4.96 -2.01
N GLN A 44 -0.83 5.76 -1.29
CA GLN A 44 -1.15 7.12 -1.75
C GLN A 44 0.10 8.02 -1.79
N VAL A 45 0.99 7.88 -0.82
CA VAL A 45 2.27 8.61 -0.79
C VAL A 45 3.21 8.15 -1.91
N GLU A 46 3.27 6.85 -2.20
CA GLU A 46 4.14 6.30 -3.24
C GLU A 46 3.61 6.52 -4.65
N SER A 47 2.30 6.43 -4.86
CA SER A 47 1.65 6.62 -6.16
C SER A 47 1.89 8.01 -6.72
N SER A 48 2.11 9.00 -5.86
CA SER A 48 2.37 10.39 -6.27
C SER A 48 3.79 10.60 -6.84
N ARG A 49 4.64 9.56 -6.90
CA ARG A 49 5.96 9.67 -7.55
C ARG A 49 5.78 9.52 -9.07
N PRO A 50 6.15 10.53 -9.87
CA PRO A 50 6.13 10.39 -11.32
C PRO A 50 7.12 9.29 -11.71
N PHE A 51 6.67 8.31 -12.49
CA PHE A 51 7.58 7.36 -13.10
C PHE A 51 7.82 7.75 -14.56
N ASP A 52 9.09 7.80 -14.94
CA ASP A 52 9.48 8.09 -16.30
C ASP A 52 9.37 6.81 -17.14
N LEU A 53 8.46 6.82 -18.11
CA LEU A 53 8.29 5.74 -19.08
C LEU A 53 9.01 6.13 -20.37
N TYR A 54 10.17 5.53 -20.62
CA TYR A 54 10.88 5.70 -21.88
C TYR A 54 10.29 4.78 -22.94
N VAL A 55 9.82 5.36 -24.04
CA VAL A 55 9.23 4.62 -25.16
C VAL A 55 10.08 4.82 -26.40
N ILE A 56 10.53 3.71 -26.98
CA ILE A 56 11.14 3.66 -28.31
C ILE A 56 10.01 3.28 -29.27
N ASP A 57 9.71 4.16 -30.22
CA ASP A 57 8.66 3.94 -31.21
C ASP A 57 9.28 3.81 -32.60
N GLU A 58 9.20 2.61 -33.16
CA GLU A 58 9.71 2.29 -34.50
C GLU A 58 8.65 2.51 -35.59
N ILE A 59 7.38 2.68 -35.21
CA ILE A 59 6.24 2.72 -36.13
C ILE A 59 5.47 4.05 -36.10
N TYR A 60 5.98 5.05 -35.38
CA TYR A 60 5.45 6.41 -35.27
C TYR A 60 3.98 6.48 -34.80
N LEU A 61 3.55 5.54 -33.95
CA LEU A 61 2.20 5.53 -33.37
C LEU A 61 2.12 6.19 -32.00
N PHE A 62 3.25 6.54 -31.38
CA PHE A 62 3.33 7.05 -30.02
C PHE A 62 2.52 8.34 -29.84
N ASP A 63 2.52 9.23 -30.83
CA ASP A 63 1.74 10.48 -30.78
C ASP A 63 0.23 10.23 -30.61
N ASN A 64 -0.27 9.11 -31.15
CA ASN A 64 -1.68 8.72 -31.01
C ASN A 64 -2.02 8.19 -29.62
N PHE A 65 -1.03 7.65 -28.89
CA PHE A 65 -1.19 7.06 -27.56
C PHE A 65 -0.76 7.99 -26.43
N LYS A 66 0.08 8.99 -26.71
CA LYS A 66 0.57 9.98 -25.74
C LYS A 66 -0.55 10.62 -24.94
N ASN A 67 -1.64 10.99 -25.61
CA ASN A 67 -2.81 11.60 -24.97
C ASN A 67 -3.59 10.62 -24.06
N LYS A 68 -3.48 9.31 -24.30
CA LYS A 68 -4.06 8.26 -23.45
C LYS A 68 -3.14 7.84 -22.31
N LEU A 69 -1.83 8.05 -22.46
CA LEU A 69 -0.80 7.66 -21.48
C LEU A 69 -0.58 8.69 -20.38
N ASN A 70 -1.08 9.93 -20.53
CA ASN A 70 -1.15 10.95 -19.47
C ASN A 70 -2.18 10.59 -18.37
N SER A 71 -2.14 9.36 -17.88
CA SER A 71 -2.81 8.92 -16.66
C SER A 71 -1.97 9.37 -15.46
N GLU A 72 -2.61 9.63 -14.32
CA GLU A 72 -2.19 10.55 -13.24
C GLU A 72 -0.75 10.52 -12.70
N ASN A 73 0.15 9.62 -13.11
CA ASN A 73 1.54 9.57 -12.63
C ASN A 73 2.57 9.07 -13.67
N ILE A 74 2.22 9.04 -14.97
CA ILE A 74 3.12 8.57 -16.04
C ILE A 74 3.70 9.77 -16.79
N ASN A 75 5.01 9.96 -16.74
CA ASN A 75 5.71 10.90 -17.61
C ASN A 75 6.33 10.12 -18.78
N ALA A 76 5.61 10.04 -19.90
CA ALA A 76 6.08 9.30 -21.07
C ALA A 76 7.07 10.15 -21.88
N ILE A 77 8.36 9.80 -21.82
CA ILE A 77 9.44 10.48 -22.53
C ILE A 77 9.72 9.72 -23.82
N TYR A 78 9.48 10.36 -24.96
CA TYR A 78 9.84 9.81 -26.27
C TYR A 78 11.37 9.80 -26.42
N SER A 79 11.94 8.65 -26.75
CA SER A 79 13.35 8.56 -27.10
C SER A 79 13.55 7.99 -28.49
N ASN A 80 14.38 8.68 -29.27
CA ASN A 80 14.85 8.25 -30.58
C ASN A 80 16.23 7.56 -30.52
N LEU A 81 16.76 7.31 -29.32
CA LEU A 81 18.03 6.63 -29.13
C LEU A 81 17.85 5.10 -29.20
N SER A 82 18.87 4.41 -29.73
CA SER A 82 18.98 2.95 -29.64
C SER A 82 18.92 2.50 -28.17
N PHE A 83 18.26 1.37 -27.91
CA PHE A 83 18.09 0.77 -26.58
C PHE A 83 19.40 0.69 -25.78
N GLU A 84 20.53 0.39 -26.43
CA GLU A 84 21.84 0.33 -25.77
C GLU A 84 22.28 1.68 -25.17
N LYS A 85 22.09 2.79 -25.90
CA LYS A 85 22.46 4.13 -25.41
C LYS A 85 21.53 4.62 -24.30
N LEU A 86 20.23 4.31 -24.40
CA LEU A 86 19.27 4.61 -23.34
C LEU A 86 19.58 3.89 -22.04
N SER A 87 20.01 2.63 -22.13
CA SER A 87 20.36 1.84 -20.94
C SER A 87 21.61 2.38 -20.23
N GLU A 88 22.51 3.03 -20.95
CA GLU A 88 23.76 3.60 -20.44
C GLU A 88 23.52 4.96 -19.77
N ASP A 89 22.66 5.81 -20.38
CA ASP A 89 22.27 7.12 -19.82
C ASP A 89 21.43 6.99 -18.54
N ILE A 90 20.51 6.00 -18.46
CA ILE A 90 19.71 5.74 -17.26
C ILE A 90 20.56 5.18 -16.11
N LYS A 91 21.67 4.51 -16.41
CA LYS A 91 22.54 3.89 -15.39
C LYS A 91 23.56 4.87 -14.78
N ASN A 92 23.83 5.98 -15.46
CA ASN A 92 24.80 6.99 -15.04
C ASN A 92 24.15 8.23 -14.36
N ASN A 93 22.82 8.23 -14.19
CA ASN A 93 22.04 9.30 -13.57
C ASN A 93 21.26 8.75 -12.37
#